data_AF-A0AAD1T3F0-F1
#
_entry.id   AF-A0AAD1T3F0-F1
#
_cell.length_a   1.000
_cell.length_b   1.000
_cell.length_c   1.000
_cell.angle_alpha   90.00
_cell.angle_beta   90.00
_cell.angle_gamma   90.00
#
_symmetry.space_group_name_H-M   'P 1'
#
loop_
_entity.id
_entity.type
_entity.pdbx_description
1 polymer ?
#
loop_
_entity_poly.entity_id
_entity_poly.type
_entity_poly.pdbx_seq_one_letter_code
_entity_poly.pdbx_strand_id
1 'polypeptide(L)'
;MKSLFTVFFILTSCQIGNSLICYKCDESGHTCANLSVTNCYSGEACGQVTYQNYVLKDCVPTIICGASIEGIKTHCCYSDLCNSAVSARMSFKILLTILVIWWIIKE
;
A
#
# COMPACT_ATOMS: atom_id res chain seq x y z
N MET A 1 25.40 -24.30 -1.81
CA MET A 1 24.84 -23.20 -2.63
C MET A 1 23.33 -23.06 -2.44
N LYS A 2 22.85 -22.78 -1.22
CA LYS A 2 21.41 -22.63 -0.93
C LYS A 2 21.06 -21.36 -0.13
N SER A 3 22.07 -20.55 0.23
CA SER A 3 21.92 -19.44 1.18
C SER A 3 22.14 -18.05 0.55
N LEU A 4 22.23 -17.96 -0.78
CA LEU A 4 22.48 -16.69 -1.49
C LEU A 4 21.22 -16.12 -2.16
N PHE A 5 20.19 -16.93 -2.39
CA PHE A 5 18.95 -16.47 -3.05
C PHE A 5 17.99 -15.72 -2.11
N THR A 6 18.11 -15.88 -0.80
CA THR A 6 17.17 -15.27 0.16
C THR A 6 17.45 -13.78 0.39
N VAL A 7 18.70 -13.33 0.18
CA VAL A 7 19.09 -11.92 0.39
C VAL A 7 18.68 -11.03 -0.79
N PHE A 8 18.58 -11.59 -2.00
CA PHE A 8 18.22 -10.83 -3.20
C PHE A 8 16.73 -10.41 -3.24
N PHE A 9 15.85 -11.10 -2.51
CA PHE A 9 14.42 -10.79 -2.46
C PHE A 9 14.04 -9.67 -1.48
N ILE A 10 14.95 -9.25 -0.60
CA ILE A 10 14.68 -8.20 0.40
C ILE A 10 15.09 -6.81 -0.13
N LEU A 11 15.86 -6.74 -1.23
CA LEU A 11 16.41 -5.50 -1.78
C LEU A 11 15.63 -4.90 -2.95
N THR A 12 14.56 -5.55 -3.44
CA THR A 12 13.86 -5.12 -4.67
C THR A 12 12.67 -4.18 -4.46
N SER A 13 12.36 -3.73 -3.25
CA SER A 13 11.27 -2.77 -3.01
C SER A 13 11.71 -1.31 -2.98
N CYS A 14 12.99 -0.99 -3.21
CA CYS A 14 13.42 0.39 -3.41
C CYS A 14 13.37 0.74 -4.91
N GLN A 15 12.15 0.98 -5.43
CA GLN A 15 11.97 1.59 -6.74
C GLN A 15 12.37 3.06 -6.65
N ILE A 16 13.61 3.34 -6.99
CA ILE A 16 14.12 4.69 -7.23
C ILE A 16 13.59 5.12 -8.62
N GLY A 17 12.77 6.17 -8.67
CA GLY A 17 12.72 7.03 -9.86
C GLY A 17 11.39 7.28 -10.57
N ASN A 18 10.22 6.95 -10.00
CA ASN A 18 8.93 7.35 -10.56
C ASN A 18 8.10 8.13 -9.53
N SER A 19 7.33 9.12 -9.99
CA SER A 19 6.35 9.81 -9.14
C SER A 19 5.39 8.77 -8.56
N LEU A 20 5.36 8.63 -7.24
CA LEU A 20 4.47 7.71 -6.54
C LEU A 20 3.02 8.02 -6.92
N ILE A 21 2.22 7.00 -7.21
CA ILE A 21 0.81 7.18 -7.58
C ILE A 21 -0.07 6.78 -6.39
N CYS A 22 -1.00 7.63 -5.97
CA CYS A 22 -1.88 7.36 -4.83
C CYS A 22 -3.36 7.56 -5.15
N TYR A 23 -4.23 6.92 -4.38
CA TYR A 23 -5.64 7.25 -4.41
C TYR A 23 -5.92 8.55 -3.67
N LYS A 24 -6.85 9.33 -4.21
CA LYS A 24 -7.35 10.56 -3.64
C LYS A 24 -8.86 10.49 -3.43
N CYS A 25 -9.29 10.81 -2.22
CA CYS A 25 -10.69 10.97 -1.85
C CYS A 25 -10.81 11.86 -0.62
N ASP A 26 -11.94 12.55 -0.53
CA ASP A 26 -12.31 13.44 0.56
C ASP A 26 -13.81 13.25 0.76
N GLU A 27 -14.19 12.34 1.67
CA GLU A 27 -15.58 11.99 1.88
C GLU A 27 -15.91 11.76 3.36
N SER A 28 -17.12 12.19 3.73
CA SER A 28 -17.78 11.80 4.99
C SER A 28 -18.52 10.48 4.79
N GLY A 29 -18.30 9.53 5.68
CA GLY A 29 -18.67 8.13 5.53
C GLY A 29 -17.41 7.30 5.64
N HIS A 30 -17.41 6.24 6.45
CA HIS A 30 -16.22 5.44 6.77
C HIS A 30 -15.49 4.81 5.56
N THR A 31 -15.99 5.02 4.34
CA THR A 31 -15.49 4.47 3.09
C THR A 31 -15.48 5.56 2.02
N CYS A 32 -14.36 5.71 1.32
CA CYS A 32 -14.32 6.49 0.09
C CYS A 32 -14.94 5.69 -1.05
N ALA A 33 -16.14 6.07 -1.49
CA ALA A 33 -16.83 5.46 -2.61
C ALA A 33 -16.25 5.95 -3.94
N ASN A 34 -15.89 7.23 -4.03
CA ASN A 34 -15.28 7.81 -5.22
C ASN A 34 -13.77 7.97 -5.03
N LEU A 35 -13.01 7.02 -5.57
CA LEU A 35 -11.55 7.09 -5.59
C LEU A 35 -11.08 7.70 -6.92
N SER A 36 -10.34 8.79 -6.82
CA SER A 36 -9.55 9.33 -7.93
C SER A 36 -8.08 8.92 -7.77
N VAL A 37 -7.28 9.05 -8.81
CA VAL A 37 -5.84 8.74 -8.78
C VAL A 37 -5.04 10.01 -9.02
N THR A 38 -3.96 10.19 -8.26
CA THR A 38 -3.07 11.35 -8.36
C THR A 38 -1.61 10.92 -8.33
N ASN A 39 -0.75 11.69 -9.00
CA ASN A 39 0.69 11.55 -8.93
C ASN A 39 1.24 12.42 -7.80
N CYS A 40 2.13 11.87 -6.99
CA CYS A 40 2.77 12.56 -5.89
C CYS A 40 4.12 13.14 -6.29
N TYR A 41 4.53 14.17 -5.56
CA TYR A 41 5.85 14.76 -5.67
C TYR A 41 6.91 13.90 -4.97
N SER A 42 8.17 14.20 -5.27
CA SER A 42 9.29 13.57 -4.57
C SER A 42 9.25 13.93 -3.07
N GLY A 43 9.41 12.92 -2.20
CA GLY A 43 9.35 13.10 -0.74
C GLY A 43 7.96 12.93 -0.13
N GLU A 44 6.95 12.60 -0.92
CA GLU A 44 5.61 12.26 -0.48
C GLU A 44 5.38 10.74 -0.39
N ALA A 45 4.35 10.35 0.37
CA ALA A 45 3.86 8.99 0.53
C ALA A 45 2.34 8.95 0.34
N CYS A 46 1.77 7.77 0.08
CA CYS A 46 0.31 7.63 0.06
C CYS A 46 -0.21 7.65 1.50
N GLY A 47 -1.01 8.66 1.83
CA GLY A 47 -1.64 8.83 3.13
C GLY A 47 -3.10 8.40 3.13
N GLN A 48 -3.54 7.93 4.30
CA GLN A 48 -4.93 7.84 4.70
C GLN A 48 -5.07 8.44 6.09
N VAL A 49 -5.94 9.44 6.22
CA VAL A 49 -6.29 10.06 7.49
C VAL A 49 -7.74 9.72 7.78
N THR A 50 -8.01 9.22 8.98
CA THR A 50 -9.36 8.94 9.46
C THR A 50 -9.60 9.68 10.75
N TYR A 51 -10.63 10.53 10.76
CA TYR A 51 -11.07 11.28 11.93
C TYR A 51 -12.58 11.11 12.07
N GLN A 52 -13.02 10.47 13.15
CA GLN A 52 -14.43 10.11 13.36
C GLN A 52 -15.02 9.36 12.15
N ASN A 53 -15.94 9.98 11.42
CA ASN A 53 -16.62 9.42 10.25
C ASN A 53 -16.06 9.98 8.94
N TYR A 54 -14.92 10.66 8.97
CA TYR A 54 -14.32 11.30 7.82
C TYR A 54 -13.05 10.56 7.40
N VAL A 55 -12.92 10.30 6.10
CA VAL A 55 -11.75 9.63 5.51
C VAL A 55 -11.18 10.53 4.42
N LEU A 56 -9.92 10.88 4.58
CA LEU A 56 -9.12 11.58 3.58
C LEU A 56 -8.03 10.64 3.08
N LYS A 57 -7.85 10.58 1.76
CA LYS A 57 -6.71 9.91 1.13
C LYS A 57 -6.08 10.89 0.17
N ASP A 58 -4.76 11.01 0.22
CA ASP A 58 -4.00 11.83 -0.72
C ASP A 58 -2.51 11.49 -0.65
N CYS A 59 -1.71 12.14 -1.50
CA CYS A 59 -0.28 12.29 -1.28
C CYS A 59 -0.04 13.14 -0.02
N VAL A 60 0.81 12.65 0.88
CA VAL A 60 1.19 13.38 2.10
C VAL A 60 2.70 13.45 2.25
N PRO A 61 3.26 14.55 2.77
CA PRO A 61 4.65 14.61 3.15
C PRO A 61 5.02 13.48 4.12
N THR A 62 6.14 12.82 3.87
CA THR A 62 6.62 11.70 4.71
C THR A 62 6.81 12.06 6.18
N ILE A 63 7.04 13.33 6.51
CA ILE A 63 7.13 13.82 7.90
C ILE A 63 5.81 13.68 8.67
N ILE A 64 4.66 13.64 8.00
CA ILE A 64 3.35 13.47 8.62
C ILE A 64 3.10 11.98 8.93
N CYS A 65 3.81 11.07 8.27
CA CYS A 65 3.70 9.64 8.48
C CYS A 65 4.31 9.25 9.83
N GLY A 66 3.45 9.13 10.84
CA GLY A 66 3.84 8.85 12.24
C GLY A 66 3.39 9.94 13.23
N ALA A 67 2.81 11.04 12.73
CA ALA A 67 2.14 12.01 13.57
C ALA A 67 0.87 11.40 14.16
N SER A 68 0.88 11.13 15.46
CA SER A 68 -0.29 10.67 16.20
C SER A 68 -0.89 11.85 16.96
N ILE A 69 -1.98 12.40 16.44
CA ILE A 69 -2.78 13.42 17.12
C ILE A 69 -4.01 12.73 17.71
N GLU A 70 -4.40 13.11 18.92
CA GLU A 70 -5.54 12.50 19.62
C GLU A 70 -6.81 12.53 18.74
N GLY A 71 -7.40 11.35 18.51
CA GLY A 71 -8.59 11.19 17.68
C GLY A 71 -8.35 11.05 16.17
N ILE A 72 -7.14 11.33 15.66
CA ILE A 72 -6.80 11.22 14.24
C ILE A 72 -5.93 9.98 14.00
N LYS A 73 -6.38 9.07 13.13
CA LYS A 73 -5.60 7.91 12.69
C LYS A 73 -4.96 8.19 11.34
N THR A 74 -3.64 8.25 11.28
CA THR A 74 -2.87 8.38 10.04
C THR A 74 -2.23 7.05 9.66
N HIS A 75 -2.39 6.61 8.43
CA HIS A 75 -1.70 5.46 7.85
C HIS A 75 -0.98 5.89 6.58
N CYS A 76 0.29 5.50 6.44
CA CYS A 76 1.08 5.79 5.25
C CYS A 76 1.67 4.53 4.63
N CYS A 77 1.89 4.57 3.32
CA CYS A 77 2.56 3.52 2.57
C CYS A 77 3.28 4.09 1.34
N TYR A 78 4.24 3.34 0.79
CA TYR A 78 5.27 3.85 -0.12
C TYR A 78 5.29 3.14 -1.50
N SER A 79 4.20 2.49 -1.87
CA SER A 79 4.06 1.84 -3.17
C SER A 79 2.82 2.36 -3.89
N ASP A 80 2.79 2.26 -5.21
CA ASP A 80 1.67 2.78 -5.98
C ASP A 80 0.33 2.20 -5.51
N LEU A 81 -0.67 3.07 -5.37
CA LEU A 81 -2.06 2.77 -5.04
C LEU A 81 -2.22 1.99 -3.71
N CYS A 82 -1.23 2.03 -2.84
CA CYS A 82 -1.20 1.24 -1.61
C CYS A 82 -2.22 1.70 -0.55
N ASN A 83 -2.69 2.94 -0.65
CA ASN A 83 -3.74 3.49 0.23
C ASN A 83 -5.15 3.07 -0.20
N SER A 84 -5.31 1.99 -0.97
CA SER A 84 -6.63 1.46 -1.31
C SER A 84 -7.43 1.07 -0.06
N ALA A 85 -8.76 1.21 -0.11
CA ALA A 85 -9.64 0.84 1.00
C ALA A 85 -9.67 -0.69 1.25
N VAL A 86 -9.06 -1.45 0.36
CA VAL A 86 -9.16 -2.89 0.32
C VAL A 86 -7.81 -3.44 0.75
N SER A 87 -7.70 -3.78 2.03
CA SER A 87 -6.77 -4.82 2.48
C SER A 87 -7.20 -6.17 1.88
N ALA A 88 -7.25 -6.28 0.56
CA ALA A 88 -7.12 -7.57 -0.12
C ALA A 88 -5.64 -7.89 -0.06
N ARG A 89 -5.20 -8.29 1.13
CA ARG A 89 -4.10 -9.24 1.27
C ARG A 89 -4.59 -10.60 0.74
N MET A 90 -5.11 -10.65 -0.48
CA MET A 90 -5.18 -11.90 -1.22
C MET A 90 -3.74 -12.14 -1.67
N SER A 91 -2.98 -12.71 -0.75
CA SER A 91 -1.59 -13.03 -0.94
C SER A 91 -1.48 -13.85 -2.21
N PHE A 92 -0.93 -13.28 -3.28
CA PHE A 92 -0.57 -14.01 -4.51
C PHE A 92 0.21 -15.30 -4.21
N LYS A 93 0.87 -15.35 -3.04
CA LYS A 93 1.51 -16.54 -2.48
C LYS A 93 0.57 -17.75 -2.35
N ILE A 94 -0.70 -17.56 -1.99
CA ILE A 94 -1.67 -18.66 -1.84
C ILE A 94 -1.99 -19.27 -3.21
N LEU A 95 -2.21 -18.43 -4.22
CA LEU A 95 -2.50 -18.88 -5.58
C LEU A 95 -1.30 -19.63 -6.18
N LEU A 96 -0.09 -19.13 -5.95
CA LEU A 96 1.16 -19.78 -6.35
C LEU A 96 1.39 -21.12 -5.62
N THR A 97 1.10 -21.21 -4.32
CA THR A 97 1.22 -22.49 -3.59
C THR A 97 0.23 -23.53 -4.08
N ILE A 98 -1.01 -23.14 -4.41
CA ILE A 98 -2.01 -24.06 -4.93
C ILE A 98 -1.58 -24.61 -6.31
N LEU A 99 -1.05 -23.75 -7.18
CA LEU A 99 -0.55 -24.16 -8.50
C LEU A 99 0.65 -25.11 -8.39
N VAL A 100 1.59 -24.85 -7.48
CA VAL A 100 2.76 -25.73 -7.26
C VAL A 100 2.34 -27.10 -6.71
N ILE A 101 1.41 -27.14 -5.74
CA ILE A 101 0.89 -28.41 -5.21
C ILE A 101 0.16 -29.19 -6.31
N TRP A 102 -0.64 -28.52 -7.14
CA TRP A 102 -1.36 -29.16 -8.24
C TRP A 102 -0.42 -29.76 -9.29
N TRP A 103 0.70 -29.09 -9.59
CA TRP A 103 1.74 -29.61 -10.48
C TRP A 103 2.41 -30.87 -9.91
N ILE A 104 2.77 -30.85 -8.62
CA ILE A 104 3.41 -32.00 -7.93
C ILE A 104 2.50 -33.24 -7.87
N ILE A 105 1.18 -33.08 -7.75
CA ILE A 105 0.24 -34.22 -7.65
C ILE A 105 -0.01 -34.88 -9.01
N LYS A 106 0.15 -34.14 -10.11
CA LYS A 106 -0.17 -34.61 -11.46
C LYS A 106 0.97 -35.41 -12.12
N GLU A 107 2.17 -35.34 -11.56
CA GLU A 107 3.36 -36.08 -12.01
C GLU A 107 3.60 -37.32 -11.15
#